data_AF-A0A399IT37-F1
#
_entry.id   AF-A0A399IT37-F1
#
_cell.length_a   1.000
_cell.length_b   1.000
_cell.length_c   1.000
_cell.angle_alpha   90.00
_cell.angle_beta   90.00
_cell.angle_gamma   90.00
#
_symmetry.space_group_name_H-M   'P 1'
#
loop_
_entity.id
_entity.type
_entity.pdbx_description
1 polymer ?
#
loop_
_entity_poly.entity_id
_entity_poly.type
_entity_poly.pdbx_seq_one_letter_code
_entity_poly.pdbx_strand_id
1 'polypeptide(L)'
;MINLSIRKKNELTKKKKKGFTLIELIIVIAIIAILAAIAIPRFGAIRESGNVKSDIATAKNIQTAVSTAISNGDITLDSSGDNSSFSLATIMDGNIPKAKAQGFAGQSFTATVDNNQVIVKIGSTEILPVPASSTYSSVLS
;
A
#
# COMPACT_ATOMS: atom_id res chain seq x y z
N MET A 1 -46.07 16.92 -73.72
CA MET A 1 -45.97 17.66 -72.45
C MET A 1 -45.03 16.87 -71.55
N ILE A 2 -43.82 17.36 -71.26
CA ILE A 2 -42.85 16.69 -70.39
C ILE A 2 -42.89 17.40 -69.04
N ASN A 3 -43.24 16.67 -67.97
CA ASN A 3 -43.29 17.21 -66.62
C ASN A 3 -41.93 16.97 -65.94
N LEU A 4 -41.18 18.06 -65.69
CA LEU A 4 -39.86 17.99 -65.08
C LEU A 4 -39.99 18.13 -63.56
N SER A 5 -39.98 17.01 -62.84
CA SER A 5 -39.85 17.02 -61.37
C SER A 5 -38.45 17.49 -60.96
N ILE A 6 -38.35 18.71 -60.47
CA ILE A 6 -37.12 19.25 -59.87
C ILE A 6 -36.87 18.52 -58.55
N ARG A 7 -35.92 17.57 -58.54
CA ARG A 7 -35.43 16.95 -57.30
C ARG A 7 -34.59 17.97 -56.53
N LYS A 8 -35.13 18.48 -55.43
CA LYS A 8 -34.39 19.27 -54.43
C LYS A 8 -33.25 18.39 -53.89
N LYS A 9 -32.01 18.69 -54.27
CA LYS A 9 -30.83 18.05 -53.66
C LYS A 9 -30.78 18.51 -52.20
N ASN A 10 -30.91 17.57 -51.27
CA ASN A 10 -30.65 17.84 -49.86
C ASN A 10 -29.17 18.21 -49.72
N GLU A 11 -28.88 19.50 -49.60
CA GLU A 11 -27.60 19.97 -49.09
C GLU A 11 -27.52 19.63 -47.60
N LEU A 12 -27.11 18.39 -47.31
CA LEU A 12 -26.63 18.00 -46.00
C LEU A 12 -25.36 18.81 -45.74
N THR A 13 -25.50 19.93 -45.03
CA THR A 13 -24.38 20.73 -44.54
C THR A 13 -23.38 19.81 -43.84
N LYS A 14 -22.27 19.46 -44.53
CA LYS A 14 -21.14 18.76 -43.91
C LYS A 14 -20.59 19.67 -42.82
N LYS A 15 -21.05 19.50 -41.58
CA LYS A 15 -20.39 20.09 -40.42
C LYS A 15 -18.93 19.62 -40.48
N LYS A 16 -18.00 20.53 -40.77
CA LYS A 16 -16.56 20.24 -40.71
C LYS A 16 -16.28 19.74 -39.29
N LYS A 17 -16.01 18.45 -39.13
CA LYS A 17 -15.54 17.94 -37.85
C LYS A 17 -14.18 18.57 -37.62
N LYS A 18 -14.10 19.50 -36.66
CA LYS A 18 -12.81 20.02 -36.18
C LYS A 18 -12.11 18.84 -35.49
N GLY A 19 -11.16 18.24 -36.18
CA GLY A 19 -10.26 17.25 -35.58
C GLY A 19 -9.20 17.96 -34.73
N PHE A 20 -8.68 17.25 -33.74
CA PHE A 20 -7.50 17.68 -33.00
C PHE A 20 -6.31 17.78 -33.96
N THR A 21 -5.50 18.83 -33.83
CA THR A 21 -4.28 18.97 -34.63
C THR A 21 -3.16 18.09 -34.05
N LEU A 22 -2.27 17.60 -34.91
CA LEU A 22 -1.11 16.82 -34.45
C LEU A 22 -0.19 17.66 -33.55
N ILE A 23 -0.10 18.96 -33.80
CA ILE A 23 0.71 19.87 -32.98
C ILE A 23 0.15 20.01 -31.57
N GLU A 24 -1.17 20.10 -31.41
CA GLU A 24 -1.81 20.12 -30.08
C GLU A 24 -1.48 18.85 -29.30
N LEU A 25 -1.48 17.68 -29.95
CA LEU A 25 -1.14 16.43 -29.29
C LEU A 25 0.34 16.34 -28.90
N ILE A 26 1.25 16.82 -29.76
CA ILE A 26 2.70 16.81 -29.51
C ILE A 26 3.06 17.68 -28.30
N ILE A 27 2.45 18.86 -28.17
CA ILE A 27 2.71 19.75 -27.01
C ILE A 27 2.23 19.10 -25.72
N VAL A 28 1.09 18.40 -25.74
CA VAL A 28 0.54 17.72 -24.55
C VAL A 28 1.49 16.63 -24.05
N ILE A 29 1.96 15.76 -24.94
CA ILE A 29 2.89 14.69 -24.53
C ILE A 29 4.25 15.24 -24.07
N ALA A 30 4.70 16.36 -24.65
CA ALA A 30 5.94 17.02 -24.25
C ALA A 30 5.84 17.55 -22.81
N ILE A 31 4.72 18.18 -22.44
CA ILE A 31 4.50 18.66 -21.07
C ILE A 31 4.39 17.48 -20.09
N ILE A 32 3.65 16.42 -20.45
CA ILE A 32 3.53 15.21 -19.62
C ILE A 32 4.90 14.56 -19.40
N ALA A 33 5.77 14.52 -20.41
CA ALA A 33 7.11 13.95 -20.30
C ALA A 33 7.99 14.72 -19.28
N ILE A 34 7.93 16.06 -19.29
CA ILE A 34 8.67 16.89 -18.32
C ILE A 34 8.16 16.64 -16.89
N LEU A 35 6.84 16.60 -16.69
CA LEU A 35 6.26 16.33 -15.37
C LEU A 35 6.61 14.92 -14.88
N ALA A 36 6.54 13.92 -15.77
CA ALA A 36 6.87 12.54 -15.44
C ALA A 36 8.35 12.38 -15.05
N ALA A 37 9.27 13.06 -15.74
CA ALA A 37 10.70 13.01 -15.44
C ALA A 37 11.03 13.48 -14.01
N ILE A 38 10.29 14.45 -13.47
CA ILE A 38 10.47 14.93 -12.09
C ILE A 38 9.74 14.04 -11.07
N ALA A 39 8.56 13.54 -11.42
CA ALA A 39 7.70 12.78 -10.51
C ALA A 39 8.19 11.34 -10.27
N ILE A 40 8.59 10.63 -11.33
CA ILE A 40 9.01 9.23 -11.28
C ILE A 40 10.12 8.95 -10.24
N PRO A 41 11.25 9.70 -10.20
CA PRO A 41 12.34 9.38 -9.27
C PRO A 41 11.93 9.51 -7.79
N ARG A 42 10.95 10.35 -7.46
CA ARG A 42 10.50 10.55 -6.06
C ARG A 42 9.44 9.55 -5.62
N PHE A 43 8.70 8.96 -6.57
CA PHE A 43 7.55 8.11 -6.27
C PHE A 43 7.93 6.84 -5.48
N GLY A 44 9.08 6.23 -5.79
CA GLY A 44 9.55 5.02 -5.11
C GLY A 44 9.79 5.23 -3.61
N ALA A 45 10.52 6.29 -3.25
CA ALA A 45 10.84 6.59 -1.85
C ALA A 45 9.59 6.98 -1.03
N ILE A 46 8.64 7.71 -1.64
CA ILE A 46 7.37 8.07 -1.00
C ILE A 46 6.53 6.82 -0.73
N ARG A 47 6.41 5.94 -1.72
CA ARG A 47 5.69 4.66 -1.58
C ARG A 47 6.32 3.81 -0.48
N GLU A 48 7.65 3.73 -0.45
CA GLU A 48 8.35 2.96 0.57
C GLU A 48 8.15 3.51 1.98
N SER A 49 8.30 4.83 2.16
CA SER A 49 8.01 5.47 3.44
C SER A 49 6.57 5.23 3.90
N GLY A 50 5.62 5.22 2.97
CA GLY A 50 4.22 4.87 3.23
C GLY A 50 4.05 3.41 3.68
N ASN A 51 4.74 2.48 3.03
CA ASN A 51 4.72 1.05 3.40
C ASN A 51 5.30 0.83 4.80
N VAL A 52 6.46 1.42 5.10
CA VAL A 52 7.09 1.35 6.43
C VAL A 52 6.13 1.88 7.51
N LYS A 53 5.50 3.04 7.28
CA LYS A 53 4.49 3.58 8.22
C LYS A 53 3.30 2.66 8.40
N SER A 54 2.81 2.05 7.31
CA SER A 54 1.71 1.06 7.35
C SER A 54 2.08 -0.16 8.19
N ASP A 55 3.30 -0.67 8.04
CA ASP A 55 3.78 -1.85 8.76
C ASP A 55 3.94 -1.55 10.26
N ILE A 56 4.45 -0.37 10.62
CA ILE A 56 4.53 0.07 12.02
C ILE A 56 3.14 0.19 12.65
N ALA A 57 2.19 0.80 11.94
CA ALA A 57 0.81 0.91 12.42
C ALA A 57 0.18 -0.47 12.63
N THR A 58 0.43 -1.39 11.69
CA THR A 58 -0.01 -2.78 11.78
C THR A 58 0.61 -3.49 12.98
N ALA A 59 1.91 -3.32 13.21
CA ALA A 59 2.60 -3.87 14.38
C ALA A 59 2.02 -3.33 15.70
N LYS A 60 1.68 -2.04 15.78
CA LYS A 60 1.03 -1.44 16.96
C LYS A 60 -0.37 -2.02 17.20
N ASN A 61 -1.14 -2.26 16.14
CA ASN A 61 -2.45 -2.89 16.23
C ASN A 61 -2.31 -4.33 16.77
N ILE A 62 -1.33 -5.10 16.26
CA ILE A 62 -1.00 -6.43 16.76
C ILE A 62 -0.61 -6.38 18.24
N GLN A 63 0.26 -5.44 18.62
CA GLN A 63 0.69 -5.26 20.00
C GLN A 63 -0.50 -5.02 20.94
N THR A 64 -1.42 -4.15 20.52
CA THR A 64 -2.64 -3.83 21.26
C THR A 64 -3.57 -5.03 21.36
N ALA A 65 -3.76 -5.78 20.26
CA ALA A 65 -4.59 -6.97 20.23
C ALA A 65 -4.05 -8.06 21.17
N VAL A 66 -2.74 -8.32 21.13
CA VAL A 66 -2.08 -9.28 22.02
C VAL A 66 -2.18 -8.81 23.48
N SER A 67 -1.94 -7.54 23.77
CA SER A 67 -2.07 -6.99 25.14
C SER A 67 -3.51 -7.09 25.67
N THR A 68 -4.49 -6.91 24.80
CA THR A 68 -5.91 -7.08 25.14
C THR A 68 -6.24 -8.55 25.39
N ALA A 69 -5.75 -9.46 24.56
CA ALA A 69 -5.94 -10.90 24.73
C ALA A 69 -5.29 -11.44 26.03
N ILE A 70 -4.13 -10.91 26.42
CA ILE A 70 -3.54 -11.20 27.74
C ILE A 70 -4.45 -10.68 28.87
N SER A 71 -4.96 -9.45 28.73
CA SER A 71 -5.82 -8.83 29.74
C SER A 71 -7.17 -9.54 29.91
N ASN A 72 -7.71 -10.08 28.82
CA ASN A 72 -8.95 -10.87 28.81
C ASN A 72 -8.75 -12.30 29.31
N GLY A 73 -7.49 -12.75 29.48
CA GLY A 73 -7.16 -14.13 29.86
C GLY A 73 -7.17 -15.13 28.70
N ASP A 74 -7.34 -14.66 27.46
CA ASP A 74 -7.27 -15.50 26.24
C ASP A 74 -5.83 -16.00 25.98
N ILE A 75 -4.82 -15.29 26.52
CA ILE A 75 -3.41 -15.68 26.52
C ILE A 75 -2.93 -15.74 27.97
N THR A 76 -2.59 -16.94 28.43
CA THR A 76 -1.99 -17.13 29.76
C THR A 76 -0.47 -17.02 29.64
N LEU A 77 0.13 -16.08 30.36
CA LEU A 77 1.59 -16.01 30.50
C LEU A 77 2.05 -17.02 31.56
N ASP A 78 3.28 -17.51 31.44
CA ASP A 78 3.90 -18.31 32.49
C ASP A 78 4.27 -17.44 33.70
N SER A 79 4.79 -18.07 34.76
CA SER A 79 5.20 -17.37 35.98
C SER A 79 6.31 -16.33 35.78
N SER A 80 7.02 -16.36 34.65
CA SER A 80 8.04 -15.38 34.26
C SER A 80 7.44 -14.20 33.49
N GLY A 81 6.14 -14.22 33.18
CA GLY A 81 5.50 -13.23 32.33
C GLY A 81 5.77 -13.46 30.84
N ASP A 82 6.19 -14.66 30.46
CA ASP A 82 6.49 -15.05 29.08
C ASP A 82 5.35 -15.86 28.47
N ASN A 83 5.19 -15.74 27.15
CA ASN A 83 4.46 -16.73 26.37
C ASN A 83 5.04 -16.79 24.97
N SER A 84 5.97 -17.72 24.78
CA SER A 84 6.66 -17.94 23.51
C SER A 84 5.86 -18.76 22.50
N SER A 85 4.68 -19.26 22.88
CA SER A 85 3.97 -20.32 22.14
C SER A 85 2.51 -19.98 21.79
N PHE A 86 2.14 -18.69 21.68
CA PHE A 86 0.82 -18.32 21.15
C PHE A 86 0.88 -18.06 19.64
N SER A 87 -0.16 -18.50 18.92
CA SER A 87 -0.31 -18.22 17.50
C SER A 87 -1.08 -16.92 17.30
N LEU A 88 -0.47 -15.95 16.63
CA LEU A 88 -1.13 -14.71 16.25
C LEU A 88 -2.36 -14.95 15.34
N ALA A 89 -2.40 -16.09 14.64
CA ALA A 89 -3.57 -16.50 13.86
C ALA A 89 -4.79 -16.77 14.74
N THR A 90 -4.61 -17.23 15.98
CA THR A 90 -5.74 -17.46 16.92
C THR A 90 -6.31 -16.14 17.43
N ILE A 91 -5.48 -15.09 17.53
CA ILE A 91 -5.88 -13.77 18.05
C ILE A 91 -6.54 -12.91 16.97
N MET A 92 -6.18 -13.16 15.69
CA MET A 92 -6.67 -12.37 14.55
C MET A 92 -7.48 -13.20 13.55
N ASP A 93 -8.19 -14.22 14.04
CA ASP A 93 -9.12 -15.03 13.25
C ASP A 93 -8.54 -15.58 11.93
N GLY A 94 -7.30 -16.02 11.98
CA GLY A 94 -6.58 -16.62 10.84
C GLY A 94 -6.02 -15.62 9.83
N ASN A 95 -6.29 -14.32 9.96
CA ASN A 95 -5.87 -13.30 9.00
C ASN A 95 -4.72 -12.44 9.54
N ILE A 96 -3.49 -12.92 9.37
CA ILE A 96 -2.28 -12.15 9.73
C ILE A 96 -1.95 -11.18 8.59
N PRO A 97 -1.92 -9.86 8.83
CA PRO A 97 -1.45 -8.89 7.85
C PRO A 97 -0.05 -9.24 7.35
N LYS A 98 0.22 -8.92 6.08
CA LYS A 98 1.56 -9.06 5.51
C LYS A 98 2.25 -7.71 5.47
N ALA A 99 3.54 -7.73 5.76
CA ALA A 99 4.39 -6.57 5.65
C ALA A 99 4.48 -6.11 4.19
N LYS A 100 4.55 -4.79 3.99
CA LYS A 100 4.55 -4.13 2.68
C LYS A 100 5.87 -3.42 2.40
N ALA A 101 6.67 -3.10 3.41
CA ALA A 101 7.96 -2.46 3.27
C ALA A 101 8.94 -3.34 2.47
N GLN A 102 9.81 -2.71 1.68
CA GLN A 102 10.90 -3.38 0.99
C GLN A 102 11.82 -4.09 2.00
N GLY A 103 12.31 -5.28 1.64
CA GLY A 103 13.01 -6.19 2.57
C GLY A 103 12.09 -7.13 3.36
N PHE A 104 10.81 -6.76 3.53
CA PHE A 104 9.83 -7.53 4.30
C PHE A 104 8.59 -7.94 3.51
N ALA A 105 8.44 -7.44 2.29
CA ALA A 105 7.25 -7.62 1.48
C ALA A 105 6.78 -9.08 1.41
N GLY A 106 5.55 -9.33 1.86
CA GLY A 106 4.92 -10.64 1.83
C GLY A 106 5.19 -11.53 3.05
N GLN A 107 6.08 -11.13 3.96
CA GLN A 107 6.28 -11.80 5.24
C GLN A 107 5.14 -11.47 6.21
N SER A 108 4.73 -12.46 7.01
CA SER A 108 3.71 -12.28 8.05
C SER A 108 4.36 -11.74 9.33
N PHE A 109 3.60 -10.97 10.10
CA PHE A 109 4.02 -10.57 11.44
C PHE A 109 3.93 -11.75 12.42
N THR A 110 4.86 -11.79 13.36
CA THR A 110 4.82 -12.68 14.52
C THR A 110 4.84 -11.84 15.80
N ALA A 111 4.25 -12.36 16.87
CA ALA A 111 4.26 -11.69 18.16
C ALA A 111 4.72 -12.68 19.24
N THR A 112 5.50 -12.18 20.18
CA THR A 112 6.00 -12.93 21.33
C THR A 112 5.90 -12.04 22.56
N VAL A 113 5.64 -12.63 23.72
CA VAL A 113 5.69 -11.91 24.99
C VAL A 113 6.92 -12.38 25.74
N ASP A 114 7.76 -11.43 26.10
CA ASP A 114 8.99 -11.63 26.87
C ASP A 114 9.01 -10.60 28.01
N ASN A 115 9.17 -11.06 29.25
CA ASN A 115 9.17 -10.24 30.47
C ASN A 115 7.99 -9.25 30.52
N ASN A 116 6.76 -9.73 30.30
CA ASN A 116 5.54 -8.91 30.27
C ASN A 116 5.47 -7.84 29.15
N GLN A 117 6.40 -7.86 28.19
CA GLN A 117 6.43 -6.95 27.06
C GLN A 117 6.05 -7.68 25.77
N VAL A 118 5.10 -7.09 25.02
CA VAL A 118 4.72 -7.60 23.69
C VAL A 118 5.73 -7.14 22.65
N ILE A 119 6.46 -8.08 22.09
CA ILE A 119 7.43 -7.91 21.00
C ILE A 119 6.76 -8.34 19.69
N VAL A 120 6.82 -7.48 18.68
CA VAL A 120 6.28 -7.77 17.34
C VAL A 120 7.42 -7.83 16.35
N LYS A 121 7.52 -8.94 15.60
CA LYS A 121 8.60 -9.22 14.65
C LYS A 121 8.07 -9.44 13.24
N ILE A 122 8.93 -9.23 12.26
CA ILE A 122 8.74 -9.71 10.88
C ILE A 122 9.97 -10.55 10.54
N GLY A 123 9.79 -11.85 10.31
CA GLY A 123 10.91 -12.78 10.23
C GLY A 123 11.74 -12.76 11.53
N SER A 124 13.02 -12.41 11.43
CA SER A 124 13.93 -12.27 12.59
C SER A 124 14.05 -10.84 13.13
N THR A 125 13.37 -9.86 12.51
CA THR A 125 13.58 -8.44 12.81
C THR A 125 12.49 -7.92 13.74
N GLU A 126 12.90 -7.29 14.85
CA GLU A 126 11.97 -6.71 15.84
C GLU A 126 11.50 -5.32 15.40
N ILE A 127 10.18 -5.21 15.18
CA ILE A 127 9.52 -3.97 14.76
C ILE A 127 9.07 -3.13 15.95
N LEU A 128 8.69 -3.80 17.04
CA LEU A 128 8.32 -3.18 18.31
C LEU A 128 8.91 -3.98 19.47
N PRO A 129 9.34 -3.32 20.56
CA PRO A 129 9.21 -1.88 20.86
C PRO A 129 10.30 -0.99 20.25
N VAL A 130 11.25 -1.57 19.52
CA VAL A 130 12.38 -0.86 18.89
C VAL A 130 11.90 0.29 18.01
N PRO A 131 12.53 1.48 18.04
CA PRO A 131 12.13 2.59 17.18
C PRO A 131 12.30 2.24 15.70
N ALA A 132 11.28 2.56 14.90
CA ALA A 132 11.23 2.18 13.49
C ALA A 132 12.41 2.66 12.63
N SER A 133 13.12 3.72 13.02
CA SER A 133 14.30 4.19 12.28
C SER A 133 15.48 3.21 12.32
N SER A 134 15.65 2.44 13.39
CA SER A 134 16.74 1.47 13.53
C SER A 134 16.39 0.10 12.93
N THR A 135 15.11 -0.27 12.94
CA THR A 135 14.66 -1.59 12.48
C THR A 135 14.69 -1.75 10.96
N TYR A 136 14.30 -0.71 10.21
CA TYR A 136 14.21 -0.80 8.75
C TYR A 136 15.50 -0.38 8.04
N SER A 137 16.44 0.29 8.73
CA SER A 137 17.72 0.71 8.15
C SER A 137 18.73 -0.43 7.96
N SER A 138 18.61 -1.52 8.71
CA SER A 138 19.52 -2.69 8.66
C SER A 138 19.16 -3.70 7.57
N VAL A 139 18.05 -3.50 6.89
CA VAL A 139 17.40 -4.45 5.96
C VAL A 139 17.39 -3.91 4.53
N LEU A 140 17.60 -2.60 4.40
CA LEU A 140 17.68 -1.86 3.14
C LEU A 140 19.13 -1.49 2.75
N SER A 141 20.13 -1.96 3.52
CA SER A 141 21.57 -1.80 3.24
C SER A 141 22.12 -2.92 2.37
#